data_AF-A0A428SW02-F1
#
_entry.id   AF-A0A428SW02-F1
#
_cell.length_a   1.000
_cell.length_b   1.000
_cell.length_c   1.000
_cell.angle_alpha   90.00
_cell.angle_beta   90.00
_cell.angle_gamma   90.00
#
_symmetry.space_group_name_H-M   'P 1'
#
loop_
_entity.id
_entity.type
_entity.pdbx_description
1 polymer ?
#
loop_
_entity_poly.entity_id
_entity_poly.type
_entity_poly.pdbx_seq_one_letter_code
_entity_poly.pdbx_strand_id
1 'polypeptide(L)'
;MSLIAGGGHHFVGSTSGLLLANLLQARPQPSSSLLNASGWKPNSLSGLHSPKGTSGLPPKNLASELLRAYCSHDHLCYPFVSTKSLYRSLDAVYESEPREKDPVDAFFVDMTLAIGTAQVHKFNWNGVYDAETHYNRAMTRLADVLARDGIERLQALLLICQYRMGTTSSNTTTSVWHLIGVAARTCLEMGLHRASTYTLPSANDGDSSSSTEREEEMETKRRCFWSLVALDRVTSLALGRPLAIQLEDIDVDLPPCANSDPLPQDQDGNPLSSAPYGTPQYRAATTVFVHIVRYRLICGKIINALHRSTKHNTITNTNYEEIRASLAQELQEWHAETANLPLVKGDSTAASPASGSSFRSEEWYRLLYHNGMLMLFRPSPCLCDASTNSVTLQHIFDSARESINLYASLHRSRKLNYSWITMHSVFLAGLSYIFALRHHFQALQVQTSEPIRARLHATPTINQVVNDTRACSKVLVAVSERWDLARNCSDLFDRLSDAVVADIVDAQTPPTAPTPQATSNSANVDIVEAVPFSTGLYQQAGFANMTVDSTFSGLFWGFAESWVGWVS
;
A
#
# COMPACT_ATOMS: atom_id res chain seq x y z
N MET A 1 -15.67 21.57 23.38
CA MET A 1 -14.34 21.63 24.01
C MET A 1 -13.29 21.50 22.92
N SER A 2 -12.49 22.54 22.77
CA SER A 2 -11.52 22.78 21.71
C SER A 2 -10.34 21.79 21.78
N LEU A 3 -9.89 21.27 20.63
CA LEU A 3 -8.61 20.58 20.46
C LEU A 3 -7.91 20.99 19.14
N ILE A 4 -7.94 22.29 18.83
CA ILE A 4 -6.99 22.87 17.87
C ILE A 4 -5.93 23.59 18.69
N ALA A 5 -4.87 22.86 19.01
CA ALA A 5 -3.62 23.41 19.51
C ALA A 5 -2.47 22.61 18.90
N GLY A 6 -1.95 23.11 17.77
CA GLY A 6 -0.72 22.61 17.16
C GLY A 6 -0.81 22.55 15.64
N GLY A 7 -0.39 23.62 14.96
CA GLY A 7 0.18 23.51 13.61
C GLY A 7 1.50 22.74 13.69
N GLY A 8 1.42 21.45 14.02
CA GLY A 8 2.56 20.61 14.33
C GLY A 8 2.94 19.74 13.14
N HIS A 9 4.24 19.62 12.90
CA HIS A 9 4.79 18.58 12.04
C HIS A 9 4.23 17.21 12.46
N HIS A 10 3.38 16.60 11.62
CA HIS A 10 3.01 15.19 11.79
C HIS A 10 4.26 14.30 11.59
N PHE A 11 4.23 13.06 12.05
CA PHE A 11 5.35 12.13 11.90
C PHE A 11 5.23 11.29 10.62
N VAL A 12 6.30 11.24 9.83
CA VAL A 12 6.48 10.33 8.67
C VAL A 12 7.72 9.51 8.88
N GLY A 13 7.56 8.20 9.05
CA GLY A 13 8.67 7.27 9.20
C GLY A 13 9.32 6.89 7.87
N SER A 14 10.45 6.20 7.98
CA SER A 14 11.32 5.87 6.84
C SER A 14 10.70 4.94 5.79
N THR A 15 9.74 4.08 6.17
CA THR A 15 9.08 3.18 5.21
C THR A 15 8.18 3.89 4.21
N SER A 16 7.76 5.13 4.50
CA SER A 16 6.95 5.95 3.59
C SER A 16 7.64 6.25 2.26
N GLY A 17 8.97 6.11 2.17
CA GLY A 17 9.73 6.54 0.99
C GLY A 17 10.28 7.96 1.07
N LEU A 18 9.95 8.73 2.12
CA LEU A 18 10.49 10.07 2.30
C LEU A 18 12.03 10.08 2.40
N LEU A 19 12.60 9.08 3.10
CA LEU A 19 14.04 8.91 3.19
C LEU A 19 14.66 8.68 1.80
N LEU A 20 14.12 7.72 1.05
CA LEU A 20 14.60 7.39 -0.30
C LEU A 20 14.52 8.59 -1.23
N ALA A 21 13.43 9.34 -1.14
CA ALA A 21 13.25 10.52 -1.93
C ALA A 21 14.24 11.63 -1.62
N ASN A 22 14.49 11.89 -0.34
CA ASN A 22 15.49 12.88 0.07
C ASN A 22 16.89 12.49 -0.44
N LEU A 23 17.21 11.19 -0.48
CA LEU A 23 18.47 10.71 -1.08
C LEU A 23 18.56 10.99 -2.59
N LEU A 24 17.43 11.06 -3.31
CA LEU A 24 17.40 11.47 -4.72
C LEU A 24 17.59 13.00 -4.90
N GLN A 25 17.57 13.82 -3.84
CA GLN A 25 17.57 15.29 -3.94
C GLN A 25 18.95 15.97 -3.90
N ALA A 26 20.07 15.25 -3.85
CA ALA A 26 21.36 15.78 -3.41
C ALA A 26 21.92 17.07 -4.12
N ARG A 27 21.55 18.28 -3.63
CA ARG A 27 22.44 19.35 -3.10
C ARG A 27 21.62 20.49 -2.44
N PRO A 28 21.99 21.04 -1.26
CA PRO A 28 21.27 22.16 -0.63
C PRO A 28 21.80 23.55 -1.09
N GLN A 29 20.89 24.48 -1.36
CA GLN A 29 21.16 25.93 -1.41
C GLN A 29 20.52 26.62 -0.18
N PRO A 30 21.08 27.74 0.30
CA PRO A 30 20.50 28.49 1.40
C PRO A 30 19.16 29.09 1.00
N SER A 31 18.23 29.09 1.95
CA SER A 31 16.87 29.62 1.82
C SER A 31 16.84 31.00 1.17
N SER A 32 16.19 31.14 0.01
CA SER A 32 15.69 32.42 -0.45
C SER A 32 14.42 32.28 -1.29
N SER A 33 13.49 33.18 -0.98
CA SER A 33 12.20 33.47 -1.63
C SER A 33 11.10 32.40 -1.56
N LEU A 34 10.20 32.62 -0.59
CA LEU A 34 8.80 32.25 -0.64
C LEU A 34 8.21 32.68 -2.00
N LEU A 35 8.09 31.75 -2.94
CA LEU A 35 7.23 31.96 -4.09
C LEU A 35 5.80 31.81 -3.61
N ASN A 36 5.07 32.92 -3.65
CA ASN A 36 3.61 32.97 -3.56
C ASN A 36 3.05 31.86 -4.47
N ALA A 37 2.56 30.79 -3.86
CA ALA A 37 1.58 29.92 -4.49
C ALA A 37 0.42 30.84 -4.88
N SER A 38 0.30 31.13 -6.18
CA SER A 38 -0.88 31.76 -6.74
C SER A 38 -2.08 30.99 -6.21
N GLY A 39 -2.93 31.69 -5.45
CA GLY A 39 -4.05 31.11 -4.72
C GLY A 39 -4.87 30.22 -5.63
N TRP A 40 -4.71 28.92 -5.45
CA TRP A 40 -5.57 27.93 -6.07
C TRP A 40 -6.88 27.99 -5.31
N LYS A 41 -7.83 28.78 -5.84
CA LYS A 41 -9.23 28.65 -5.44
C LYS A 41 -9.70 27.30 -5.98
N PRO A 42 -10.26 26.41 -5.15
CA PRO A 42 -10.92 25.24 -5.68
C PRO A 42 -12.05 25.78 -6.55
N ASN A 43 -11.99 25.52 -7.87
CA ASN A 43 -13.18 25.64 -8.68
C ASN A 43 -14.16 24.62 -8.11
N SER A 44 -15.12 25.11 -7.33
CA SER A 44 -16.31 24.38 -6.99
C SER A 44 -16.99 24.03 -8.32
N LEU A 45 -16.77 22.79 -8.78
CA LEU A 45 -17.65 22.14 -9.75
C LEU A 45 -18.97 21.81 -9.05
N SER A 46 -19.64 22.85 -8.55
CA SER A 46 -21.07 22.84 -8.26
C SER A 46 -21.78 22.84 -9.61
N GLY A 47 -21.96 21.65 -10.20
CA GLY A 47 -22.57 21.56 -11.51
C GLY A 47 -22.68 20.19 -12.17
N LEU A 48 -22.20 19.08 -11.58
CA LEU A 48 -22.65 17.76 -12.01
C LEU A 48 -23.81 17.32 -11.11
N HIS A 49 -25.01 17.30 -11.67
CA HIS A 49 -26.17 16.66 -11.09
C HIS A 49 -25.77 15.25 -10.61
N SER A 50 -25.68 15.05 -9.29
CA SER A 50 -25.75 13.70 -8.75
C SER A 50 -27.07 13.12 -9.25
N PRO A 51 -27.06 11.95 -9.92
CA PRO A 51 -28.31 11.22 -10.09
C PRO A 51 -28.89 11.09 -8.68
N LYS A 52 -30.15 11.49 -8.50
CA LYS A 52 -30.87 11.30 -7.23
C LYS A 52 -30.95 9.79 -6.99
N GLY A 53 -29.90 9.23 -6.38
CA GLY A 53 -29.87 7.86 -5.93
C GLY A 53 -31.03 7.71 -4.97
N THR A 54 -31.92 6.77 -5.26
CA THR A 54 -32.98 6.41 -4.33
C THR A 54 -32.31 6.01 -3.02
N SER A 55 -32.62 6.67 -1.91
CA SER A 55 -32.07 6.37 -0.58
C SER A 55 -32.39 4.96 -0.08
N GLY A 56 -33.26 4.24 -0.79
CA GLY A 56 -33.65 2.87 -0.52
C GLY A 56 -32.56 1.84 -0.81
N LEU A 57 -32.79 0.62 -0.32
CA LEU A 57 -31.97 -0.54 -0.65
C LEU A 57 -32.04 -0.80 -2.18
N PRO A 58 -30.94 -1.25 -2.80
CA PRO A 58 -30.98 -1.70 -4.19
C PRO A 58 -31.90 -2.92 -4.34
N PRO A 59 -32.24 -3.34 -5.57
CA PRO A 59 -32.93 -4.61 -5.78
C PRO A 59 -32.18 -5.81 -5.15
N LYS A 60 -32.91 -6.77 -4.53
CA LYS A 60 -32.31 -7.91 -3.79
C LYS A 60 -31.33 -8.73 -4.62
N ASN A 61 -31.58 -8.85 -5.93
CA ASN A 61 -30.68 -9.52 -6.87
C ASN A 61 -29.33 -8.80 -7.00
N LEU A 62 -29.35 -7.47 -7.15
CA LEU A 62 -28.12 -6.67 -7.19
C LEU A 62 -27.37 -6.74 -5.86
N ALA A 63 -28.08 -6.62 -4.74
CA ALA A 63 -27.46 -6.76 -3.42
C ALA A 63 -26.81 -8.14 -3.21
N SER A 64 -27.47 -9.20 -3.66
CA SER A 64 -26.91 -10.57 -3.62
C SER A 64 -25.67 -10.72 -4.49
N GLU A 65 -25.63 -10.05 -5.64
CA GLU A 65 -24.45 -10.01 -6.52
C GLU A 65 -23.27 -9.27 -5.87
N LEU A 66 -23.53 -8.09 -5.30
CA LEU A 66 -22.53 -7.30 -4.59
C LEU A 66 -21.97 -8.05 -3.37
N LEU A 67 -22.83 -8.69 -2.57
CA LEU A 67 -22.40 -9.53 -1.44
C LEU A 67 -21.57 -10.73 -1.93
N ARG A 68 -21.99 -11.38 -3.03
CA ARG A 68 -21.20 -12.47 -3.64
C ARG A 68 -19.82 -11.97 -4.09
N ALA A 69 -19.74 -10.77 -4.66
CA ALA A 69 -18.47 -10.15 -5.07
C ALA A 69 -17.56 -9.86 -3.86
N TYR A 70 -18.12 -9.31 -2.77
CA TYR A 70 -17.41 -9.13 -1.50
C TYR A 70 -16.85 -10.46 -0.97
N CYS A 71 -17.68 -11.50 -0.89
CA CYS A 71 -17.27 -12.83 -0.44
C CYS A 71 -16.17 -13.43 -1.34
N SER A 72 -16.24 -13.21 -2.66
CA SER A 72 -15.29 -13.78 -3.63
C SER A 72 -13.91 -13.14 -3.61
N HIS A 73 -13.75 -11.97 -2.99
CA HIS A 73 -12.50 -11.20 -3.06
C HIS A 73 -12.09 -10.63 -1.71
N ASP A 74 -12.85 -9.69 -1.18
CA ASP A 74 -12.52 -8.92 0.02
C ASP A 74 -12.52 -9.78 1.28
N HIS A 75 -13.45 -10.73 1.37
CA HIS A 75 -13.54 -11.66 2.50
C HIS A 75 -12.35 -12.64 2.55
N LEU A 76 -11.75 -13.00 1.41
CA LEU A 76 -10.56 -13.88 1.40
C LEU A 76 -9.36 -13.25 2.13
N CYS A 77 -9.23 -11.92 2.07
CA CYS A 77 -8.16 -11.18 2.72
C CYS A 77 -8.51 -10.80 4.17
N TYR A 78 -9.80 -10.57 4.46
CA TYR A 78 -10.28 -10.15 5.77
C TYR A 78 -11.57 -10.92 6.18
N PRO A 79 -11.48 -12.21 6.54
CA PRO A 79 -12.63 -13.08 6.80
C PRO A 79 -13.17 -12.94 8.24
N PHE A 80 -13.39 -11.71 8.71
CA PHE A 80 -13.75 -11.45 10.10
C PHE A 80 -15.26 -11.46 10.39
N VAL A 81 -16.12 -11.62 9.38
CA VAL A 81 -17.58 -11.81 9.53
C VAL A 81 -18.00 -13.14 8.90
N SER A 82 -18.89 -13.89 9.54
CA SER A 82 -19.41 -15.14 8.95
C SER A 82 -20.24 -14.85 7.70
N THR A 83 -19.89 -15.49 6.58
CA THR A 83 -20.63 -15.37 5.31
C THR A 83 -22.05 -15.90 5.45
N LYS A 84 -22.26 -17.00 6.20
CA LYS A 84 -23.59 -17.52 6.56
C LYS A 84 -24.43 -16.46 7.26
N SER A 85 -23.84 -15.73 8.21
CA SER A 85 -24.54 -14.64 8.88
C SER A 85 -24.85 -13.48 7.94
N LEU A 86 -23.92 -13.08 7.07
CA LEU A 86 -24.17 -12.01 6.09
C LEU A 86 -25.33 -12.31 5.14
N TYR A 87 -25.43 -13.54 4.62
CA TYR A 87 -26.57 -13.92 3.77
C TYR A 87 -27.89 -13.94 4.55
N ARG A 88 -27.88 -14.41 5.81
CA ARG A 88 -29.05 -14.34 6.69
C ARG A 88 -29.47 -12.89 6.95
N SER A 89 -28.53 -12.01 7.27
CA SER A 89 -28.77 -10.58 7.50
C SER A 89 -29.32 -9.92 6.24
N LEU A 90 -28.82 -10.30 5.05
CA LEU A 90 -29.36 -9.83 3.78
C LEU A 90 -30.84 -10.22 3.61
N ASP A 91 -31.19 -11.48 3.84
CA ASP A 91 -32.59 -11.93 3.74
C ASP A 91 -33.48 -11.17 4.74
N ALA A 92 -33.07 -11.09 6.00
CA ALA A 92 -33.79 -10.38 7.06
C ALA A 92 -34.01 -8.89 6.72
N VAL A 93 -32.99 -8.20 6.20
CA VAL A 93 -33.07 -6.77 5.84
C VAL A 93 -34.06 -6.51 4.69
N TYR A 94 -34.29 -7.49 3.81
CA TYR A 94 -35.24 -7.36 2.70
C TYR A 94 -36.66 -7.84 3.03
N GLU A 95 -36.79 -8.77 3.98
CA GLU A 95 -38.09 -9.35 4.36
C GLU A 95 -38.76 -8.58 5.52
N SER A 96 -37.99 -7.89 6.36
CA SER A 96 -38.51 -7.18 7.53
C SER A 96 -39.02 -5.77 7.20
N GLU A 97 -40.06 -5.34 7.91
CA GLU A 97 -40.53 -3.94 7.90
C GLU A 97 -39.43 -2.98 8.41
N PRO A 98 -39.35 -1.73 7.93
CA PRO A 98 -38.25 -0.80 8.26
C PRO A 98 -37.99 -0.57 9.76
N ARG A 99 -39.01 -0.71 10.61
CA ARG A 99 -38.91 -0.52 12.07
C ARG A 99 -38.41 -1.77 12.82
N GLU A 100 -38.41 -2.92 12.17
CA GLU A 100 -38.04 -4.22 12.77
C GLU A 100 -36.63 -4.66 12.39
N LYS A 101 -35.93 -3.86 11.56
CA LYS A 101 -34.58 -4.18 11.09
C LYS A 101 -33.58 -4.00 12.22
N ASP A 102 -32.88 -5.09 12.57
CA ASP A 102 -31.75 -5.02 13.50
C ASP A 102 -30.67 -4.06 12.93
N PRO A 103 -30.18 -3.10 13.74
CA PRO A 103 -29.24 -2.09 13.26
C PRO A 103 -27.89 -2.68 12.85
N VAL A 104 -27.46 -3.81 13.43
CA VAL A 104 -26.22 -4.50 13.05
C VAL A 104 -26.38 -5.19 11.71
N ASP A 105 -27.47 -5.92 11.51
CA ASP A 105 -27.74 -6.59 10.24
C ASP A 105 -27.78 -5.58 9.08
N ALA A 106 -28.51 -4.48 9.26
CA ALA A 106 -28.58 -3.41 8.27
C ALA A 106 -27.19 -2.76 8.03
N PHE A 107 -26.42 -2.52 9.09
CA PHE A 107 -25.08 -1.94 8.98
C PHE A 107 -24.10 -2.88 8.24
N PHE A 108 -24.06 -4.18 8.57
CA PHE A 108 -23.18 -5.15 7.91
C PHE A 108 -23.56 -5.35 6.45
N VAL A 109 -24.86 -5.44 6.14
CA VAL A 109 -25.33 -5.50 4.75
C VAL A 109 -24.85 -4.25 4.01
N ASP A 110 -25.15 -3.05 4.50
CA ASP A 110 -24.76 -1.83 3.79
C ASP A 110 -23.24 -1.67 3.63
N MET A 111 -22.45 -2.01 4.63
CA MET A 111 -20.99 -1.98 4.51
C MET A 111 -20.44 -3.01 3.51
N THR A 112 -20.99 -4.23 3.49
CA THR A 112 -20.56 -5.26 2.54
C THR A 112 -20.99 -4.92 1.12
N LEU A 113 -22.16 -4.30 0.92
CA LEU A 113 -22.56 -3.74 -0.36
C LEU A 113 -21.60 -2.62 -0.79
N ALA A 114 -21.28 -1.68 0.10
CA ALA A 114 -20.35 -0.58 -0.21
C ALA A 114 -18.97 -1.09 -0.68
N ILE A 115 -18.43 -2.10 0.00
CA ILE A 115 -17.14 -2.72 -0.36
C ILE A 115 -17.28 -3.54 -1.65
N GLY A 116 -18.34 -4.35 -1.77
CA GLY A 116 -18.61 -5.19 -2.95
C GLY A 116 -18.80 -4.37 -4.24
N THR A 117 -19.41 -3.19 -4.16
CA THR A 117 -19.58 -2.26 -5.29
C THR A 117 -18.23 -1.85 -5.87
N ALA A 118 -17.22 -1.64 -5.03
CA ALA A 118 -15.87 -1.31 -5.50
C ALA A 118 -15.23 -2.44 -6.34
N GLN A 119 -15.60 -3.70 -6.10
CA GLN A 119 -15.12 -4.84 -6.89
C GLN A 119 -15.88 -5.00 -8.21
N VAL A 120 -17.21 -4.88 -8.18
CA VAL A 120 -18.05 -5.02 -9.38
C VAL A 120 -17.81 -3.86 -10.36
N HIS A 121 -17.70 -2.64 -9.84
CA HIS A 121 -17.49 -1.43 -10.63
C HIS A 121 -16.03 -1.00 -10.71
N LYS A 122 -15.10 -1.92 -10.39
CA LYS A 122 -13.65 -1.67 -10.37
C LYS A 122 -13.11 -0.99 -11.64
N PHE A 123 -13.77 -1.18 -12.78
CA PHE A 123 -13.41 -0.58 -14.08
C PHE A 123 -14.51 0.31 -14.68
N ASN A 124 -15.65 0.49 -14.00
CA ASN A 124 -16.79 1.25 -14.50
C ASN A 124 -17.12 2.41 -13.55
N TRP A 125 -16.54 3.56 -13.86
CA TRP A 125 -16.54 4.78 -13.05
C TRP A 125 -17.92 5.40 -12.81
N ASN A 126 -18.91 5.05 -13.63
CA ASN A 126 -20.28 5.53 -13.46
C ASN A 126 -20.97 4.93 -12.21
N GLY A 127 -20.39 3.90 -11.59
CA GLY A 127 -20.93 3.23 -10.40
C GLY A 127 -20.47 3.77 -9.03
N VAL A 128 -19.58 4.77 -9.00
CA VAL A 128 -19.04 5.31 -7.72
C VAL A 128 -20.12 5.94 -6.84
N TYR A 129 -21.21 6.42 -7.43
CA TYR A 129 -22.34 7.03 -6.72
C TYR A 129 -23.15 6.05 -5.85
N ASP A 130 -23.02 4.72 -6.03
CA ASP A 130 -23.79 3.73 -5.25
C ASP A 130 -23.05 3.23 -4.00
N ALA A 131 -21.72 3.08 -4.07
CA ALA A 131 -20.90 2.62 -2.94
C ALA A 131 -20.95 3.60 -1.75
N GLU A 132 -20.84 4.90 -2.03
CA GLU A 132 -20.92 5.95 -1.01
C GLU A 132 -22.34 6.04 -0.42
N THR A 133 -23.37 5.77 -1.22
CA THR A 133 -24.76 5.71 -0.75
C THR A 133 -24.96 4.59 0.28
N HIS A 134 -24.45 3.39 0.00
CA HIS A 134 -24.46 2.28 0.96
C HIS A 134 -23.67 2.61 2.22
N TYR A 135 -22.45 3.14 2.07
CA TYR A 135 -21.62 3.55 3.21
C TYR A 135 -22.33 4.58 4.10
N ASN A 136 -22.91 5.63 3.50
CA ASN A 136 -23.61 6.67 4.25
C ASN A 136 -24.82 6.11 4.99
N ARG A 137 -25.56 5.17 4.39
CA ARG A 137 -26.67 4.46 5.05
C ARG A 137 -26.22 3.58 6.20
N ALA A 138 -25.06 2.92 6.09
CA ALA A 138 -24.46 2.23 7.23
C ALA A 138 -24.11 3.22 8.35
N MET A 139 -23.49 4.36 8.02
CA MET A 139 -23.05 5.31 9.04
C MET A 139 -24.18 5.90 9.89
N THR A 140 -25.42 5.94 9.38
CA THR A 140 -26.58 6.38 10.19
C THR A 140 -26.91 5.44 11.35
N ARG A 141 -26.38 4.22 11.35
CA ARG A 141 -26.60 3.18 12.38
C ARG A 141 -25.36 2.91 13.22
N LEU A 142 -24.24 3.58 12.93
CA LEU A 142 -22.95 3.28 13.57
C LEU A 142 -23.03 3.42 15.09
N ALA A 143 -23.71 4.45 15.60
CA ALA A 143 -23.85 4.65 17.03
C ALA A 143 -24.56 3.47 17.73
N ASP A 144 -25.63 2.96 17.11
CA ASP A 144 -26.38 1.82 17.64
C ASP A 144 -25.54 0.54 17.65
N VAL A 145 -24.74 0.32 16.60
CA VAL A 145 -23.84 -0.83 16.50
C VAL A 145 -22.70 -0.76 17.50
N LEU A 146 -22.09 0.42 17.69
CA LEU A 146 -21.01 0.63 18.66
C LEU A 146 -21.51 0.57 20.11
N ALA A 147 -22.80 0.80 20.35
CA ALA A 147 -23.43 0.65 21.66
C ALA A 147 -23.68 -0.82 22.05
N ARG A 148 -23.57 -1.78 21.11
CA ARG A 148 -23.66 -3.20 21.43
C ARG A 148 -22.36 -3.70 22.03
N ASP A 149 -22.48 -4.54 23.05
CA ASP A 149 -21.38 -5.33 23.57
C ASP A 149 -21.08 -6.50 22.62
N GLY A 150 -19.81 -6.93 22.57
CA GLY A 150 -19.41 -8.12 21.83
C GLY A 150 -18.46 -7.85 20.67
N ILE A 151 -18.46 -8.77 19.71
CA ILE A 151 -17.55 -8.78 18.56
C ILE A 151 -18.04 -7.89 17.42
N GLU A 152 -19.33 -7.60 17.39
CA GLU A 152 -20.02 -6.82 16.37
C GLU A 152 -19.47 -5.40 16.29
N ARG A 153 -19.18 -4.77 17.45
CA ARG A 153 -18.54 -3.44 17.50
C ARG A 153 -17.17 -3.44 16.82
N LEU A 154 -16.38 -4.51 17.01
CA LEU A 154 -15.06 -4.64 16.39
C LEU A 154 -15.21 -4.91 14.88
N GLN A 155 -16.10 -5.82 14.49
CA GLN A 155 -16.39 -6.12 13.08
C GLN A 155 -16.87 -4.86 12.34
N ALA A 156 -17.67 -4.01 12.97
CA ALA A 156 -18.11 -2.75 12.40
C ALA A 156 -16.93 -1.79 12.14
N LEU A 157 -16.03 -1.62 13.10
CA LEU A 157 -14.81 -0.83 12.93
C LEU A 157 -13.93 -1.40 11.80
N LEU A 158 -13.77 -2.72 11.73
CA LEU A 158 -12.98 -3.39 10.70
C LEU A 158 -13.59 -3.22 9.29
N LEU A 159 -14.92 -3.30 9.14
CA LEU A 159 -15.59 -3.02 7.86
C LEU A 159 -15.35 -1.58 7.42
N ILE A 160 -15.41 -0.61 8.35
CA ILE A 160 -15.12 0.79 8.02
C ILE A 160 -13.65 0.94 7.59
N CYS A 161 -12.71 0.36 8.33
CA CYS A 161 -11.30 0.35 7.95
C CYS A 161 -11.11 -0.22 6.54
N GLN A 162 -11.73 -1.36 6.24
CA GLN A 162 -11.64 -2.03 4.95
C GLN A 162 -12.19 -1.17 3.82
N TYR A 163 -13.39 -0.61 3.97
CA TYR A 163 -13.97 0.32 3.00
C TYR A 163 -13.06 1.53 2.76
N ARG A 164 -12.51 2.10 3.84
CA ARG A 164 -11.64 3.28 3.78
C ARG A 164 -10.29 3.02 3.10
N MET A 165 -9.81 1.78 3.09
CA MET A 165 -8.60 1.43 2.34
C MET A 165 -8.83 1.39 0.83
N GLY A 166 -10.05 1.06 0.38
CA GLY A 166 -10.37 0.89 -1.05
C GLY A 166 -11.06 2.07 -1.71
N THR A 167 -11.74 2.92 -0.94
CA THR A 167 -12.50 4.06 -1.45
C THR A 167 -11.63 5.26 -1.76
N THR A 168 -12.05 6.06 -2.74
CA THR A 168 -11.40 7.31 -3.16
C THR A 168 -12.13 8.56 -2.66
N SER A 169 -13.23 8.38 -1.90
CA SER A 169 -14.02 9.49 -1.37
C SER A 169 -13.19 10.35 -0.43
N SER A 170 -13.05 11.63 -0.79
CA SER A 170 -12.37 12.69 -0.05
C SER A 170 -13.21 13.25 1.12
N ASN A 171 -14.45 12.78 1.28
CA ASN A 171 -15.41 13.29 2.26
C ASN A 171 -15.22 12.74 3.68
N THR A 172 -14.03 12.24 4.04
CA THR A 172 -13.80 11.65 5.37
C THR A 172 -12.67 12.33 6.12
N THR A 173 -13.01 12.83 7.30
CA THR A 173 -12.10 13.56 8.18
C THR A 173 -11.24 12.64 9.05
N THR A 174 -11.56 11.34 9.13
CA THR A 174 -10.92 10.40 10.06
C THR A 174 -9.91 9.51 9.34
N SER A 175 -8.63 9.66 9.69
CA SER A 175 -7.55 8.79 9.20
C SER A 175 -7.80 7.30 9.54
N VAL A 176 -7.70 6.43 8.54
CA VAL A 176 -7.83 4.97 8.69
C VAL A 176 -6.86 4.40 9.73
N TRP A 177 -5.66 4.99 9.88
CA TRP A 177 -4.70 4.58 10.89
C TRP A 177 -5.19 4.85 12.32
N HIS A 178 -5.86 5.98 12.56
CA HIS A 178 -6.48 6.26 13.87
C HIS A 178 -7.63 5.30 14.15
N LEU A 179 -8.45 5.00 13.14
CA LEU A 179 -9.56 4.05 13.29
C LEU A 179 -9.06 2.62 13.60
N ILE A 180 -7.99 2.19 12.94
CA ILE A 180 -7.29 0.94 13.28
C ILE A 180 -6.77 0.99 14.71
N GLY A 181 -6.24 2.13 15.17
CA GLY A 181 -5.83 2.31 16.57
C GLY A 181 -6.99 2.19 17.57
N VAL A 182 -8.20 2.64 17.22
CA VAL A 182 -9.41 2.41 18.03
C VAL A 182 -9.75 0.93 18.05
N ALA A 183 -9.83 0.29 16.88
CA ALA A 183 -10.10 -1.14 16.77
C ALA A 183 -9.07 -2.00 17.53
N ALA A 184 -7.79 -1.61 17.52
CA ALA A 184 -6.73 -2.24 18.29
C ALA A 184 -7.02 -2.21 19.79
N ARG A 185 -7.36 -1.05 20.36
CA ARG A 185 -7.71 -0.95 21.78
C ARG A 185 -8.97 -1.76 22.13
N THR A 186 -10.00 -1.70 21.29
CA THR A 186 -11.22 -2.51 21.46
C THR A 186 -10.91 -4.00 21.46
N CYS A 187 -10.04 -4.45 20.57
CA CYS A 187 -9.62 -5.85 20.45
C CYS A 187 -8.78 -6.32 21.67
N LEU A 188 -7.90 -5.45 22.17
CA LEU A 188 -7.11 -5.72 23.37
C LEU A 188 -7.99 -5.77 24.63
N GLU A 189 -8.94 -4.85 24.76
CA GLU A 189 -9.93 -4.83 25.86
C GLU A 189 -10.75 -6.13 25.91
N MET A 190 -11.08 -6.70 24.74
CA MET A 190 -11.76 -7.99 24.62
C MET A 190 -10.87 -9.21 24.87
N GLY A 191 -9.56 -9.01 25.10
CA GLY A 191 -8.62 -10.12 25.31
C GLY A 191 -8.33 -10.96 24.07
N LEU A 192 -8.68 -10.52 22.85
CA LEU A 192 -8.55 -11.35 21.64
C LEU A 192 -7.10 -11.65 21.23
N HIS A 193 -6.14 -10.96 21.83
CA HIS A 193 -4.70 -11.20 21.71
C HIS A 193 -4.18 -12.32 22.63
N ARG A 194 -5.05 -12.87 23.49
CA ARG A 194 -4.75 -13.92 24.47
C ARG A 194 -5.28 -15.28 24.05
N ALA A 195 -4.46 -16.33 24.05
CA ALA A 195 -4.83 -17.71 23.73
C ALA A 195 -5.94 -18.25 24.65
N SER A 196 -5.93 -17.83 25.92
CA SER A 196 -6.95 -18.17 26.92
C SER A 196 -8.37 -17.75 26.52
N THR A 197 -8.52 -16.78 25.61
CA THR A 197 -9.83 -16.31 25.13
C THR A 197 -10.52 -17.33 24.23
N TYR A 198 -9.76 -18.26 23.65
CA TYR A 198 -10.24 -19.25 22.68
C TYR A 198 -10.42 -20.65 23.28
N THR A 199 -10.17 -20.82 24.58
CA THR A 199 -10.38 -22.11 25.25
C THR A 199 -11.86 -22.36 25.46
N LEU A 200 -12.38 -23.47 24.93
CA LEU A 200 -13.76 -23.88 25.15
C LEU A 200 -13.94 -24.35 26.60
N PRO A 201 -14.92 -23.82 27.36
CA PRO A 201 -15.29 -24.38 28.65
C PRO A 201 -15.70 -25.85 28.49
N SER A 202 -15.34 -26.71 29.45
CA SER A 202 -15.87 -28.08 29.49
C SER A 202 -17.40 -28.03 29.46
N ALA A 203 -18.00 -28.81 28.56
CA ALA A 203 -19.45 -28.81 28.36
C ALA A 203 -20.16 -29.13 29.69
N ASN A 204 -20.85 -28.14 30.26
CA ASN A 204 -21.84 -28.39 31.29
C ASN A 204 -23.14 -28.85 30.60
N ASP A 205 -23.85 -29.80 31.22
CA ASP A 205 -25.06 -30.50 30.73
C ASP A 205 -26.32 -29.60 30.48
N GLY A 206 -26.17 -28.30 30.23
CA GLY A 206 -27.28 -27.36 30.07
C GLY A 206 -27.15 -26.33 28.95
N ASP A 207 -26.08 -26.35 28.15
CA ASP A 207 -25.90 -25.38 27.06
C ASP A 207 -26.46 -25.92 25.73
N SER A 208 -27.48 -25.24 25.21
CA SER A 208 -28.21 -25.63 23.99
C SER A 208 -27.44 -25.38 22.69
N SER A 209 -26.30 -24.69 22.74
CA SER A 209 -25.45 -24.44 21.57
C SER A 209 -24.64 -25.69 21.21
N SER A 210 -24.63 -26.07 19.92
CA SER A 210 -23.81 -27.19 19.47
C SER A 210 -22.32 -26.89 19.65
N SER A 211 -21.50 -27.90 19.95
CA SER A 211 -20.04 -27.72 20.11
C SER A 211 -19.41 -27.05 18.88
N THR A 212 -19.92 -27.36 17.69
CA THR A 212 -19.49 -26.79 16.41
C THR A 212 -19.76 -25.29 16.28
N GLU A 213 -20.90 -24.79 16.77
CA GLU A 213 -21.22 -23.35 16.70
C GLU A 213 -20.29 -22.54 17.61
N ARG A 214 -19.97 -23.06 18.79
CA ARG A 214 -18.99 -22.43 19.70
C ARG A 214 -17.59 -22.39 19.10
N GLU A 215 -17.17 -23.47 18.43
CA GLU A 215 -15.90 -23.49 17.69
C GLU A 215 -15.89 -22.45 16.56
N GLU A 216 -16.95 -22.37 15.76
CA GLU A 216 -17.09 -21.38 14.69
C GLU A 216 -17.02 -19.93 15.22
N GLU A 217 -17.62 -19.66 16.38
CA GLU A 217 -17.56 -18.36 17.04
C GLU A 217 -16.11 -18.00 17.46
N MET A 218 -15.39 -18.95 18.06
CA MET A 218 -13.98 -18.76 18.45
C MET A 218 -13.09 -18.52 17.24
N GLU A 219 -13.28 -19.26 16.14
CA GLU A 219 -12.55 -19.00 14.90
C GLU A 219 -12.90 -17.63 14.30
N THR A 220 -14.15 -17.17 14.41
CA THR A 220 -14.56 -15.83 13.96
C THR A 220 -13.84 -14.74 14.75
N LYS A 221 -13.74 -14.88 16.07
CA LYS A 221 -12.95 -13.97 16.93
C LYS A 221 -11.46 -13.97 16.55
N ARG A 222 -10.90 -15.16 16.27
CA ARG A 222 -9.49 -15.30 15.88
C ARG A 222 -9.21 -14.63 14.54
N ARG A 223 -10.13 -14.77 13.58
CA ARG A 223 -10.06 -14.05 12.29
C ARG A 223 -10.23 -12.55 12.43
N CYS A 224 -11.08 -12.06 13.34
CA CYS A 224 -11.16 -10.63 13.66
C CYS A 224 -9.81 -10.09 14.13
N PHE A 225 -9.19 -10.77 15.09
CA PHE A 225 -7.88 -10.40 15.62
C PHE A 225 -6.81 -10.34 14.52
N TRP A 226 -6.66 -11.40 13.74
CA TRP A 226 -5.63 -11.45 12.70
C TRP A 226 -5.91 -10.54 11.51
N SER A 227 -7.19 -10.26 11.20
CA SER A 227 -7.56 -9.26 10.18
C SER A 227 -7.14 -7.85 10.63
N LEU A 228 -7.37 -7.53 11.89
CA LEU A 228 -6.92 -6.27 12.50
C LEU A 228 -5.40 -6.13 12.49
N VAL A 229 -4.66 -7.19 12.87
CA VAL A 229 -3.19 -7.19 12.79
C VAL A 229 -2.75 -6.93 11.34
N ALA A 230 -3.33 -7.62 10.36
CA ALA A 230 -3.01 -7.41 8.95
C ALA A 230 -3.27 -5.96 8.48
N LEU A 231 -4.40 -5.37 8.89
CA LEU A 231 -4.77 -3.98 8.60
C LEU A 231 -3.79 -2.97 9.20
N ASP A 232 -3.40 -3.17 10.47
CA ASP A 232 -2.42 -2.33 11.14
C ASP A 232 -1.07 -2.36 10.43
N ARG A 233 -0.55 -3.56 10.11
CA ARG A 233 0.74 -3.68 9.44
C ARG A 233 0.75 -3.00 8.08
N VAL A 234 -0.25 -3.24 7.23
CA VAL A 234 -0.27 -2.67 5.87
C VAL A 234 -0.44 -1.15 5.88
N THR A 235 -1.26 -0.63 6.79
CA THR A 235 -1.52 0.82 6.89
C THR A 235 -0.33 1.55 7.51
N SER A 236 0.18 1.04 8.62
CA SER A 236 1.34 1.60 9.31
C SER A 236 2.60 1.56 8.44
N LEU A 237 2.77 0.50 7.65
CA LEU A 237 3.84 0.43 6.64
C LEU A 237 3.76 1.58 5.64
N ALA A 238 2.62 1.73 4.98
CA ALA A 238 2.46 2.69 3.89
C ALA A 238 2.51 4.15 4.38
N LEU A 239 2.08 4.41 5.61
CA LEU A 239 2.16 5.74 6.22
C LEU A 239 3.49 6.00 6.94
N GLY A 240 4.35 5.00 7.10
CA GLY A 240 5.55 5.10 7.92
C GLY A 240 5.25 5.36 9.39
N ARG A 241 4.19 4.79 9.94
CA ARG A 241 3.79 4.98 11.33
C ARG A 241 4.14 3.76 12.19
N PRO A 242 4.30 3.92 13.52
CA PRO A 242 4.43 2.80 14.43
C PRO A 242 3.19 1.91 14.41
N LEU A 243 3.42 0.62 14.67
CA LEU A 243 2.41 -0.42 14.75
C LEU A 243 1.57 -0.26 16.04
N ALA A 244 0.26 -0.49 15.95
CA ALA A 244 -0.66 -0.40 17.09
C ALA A 244 -0.55 -1.59 18.05
N ILE A 245 -0.28 -2.79 17.54
CA ILE A 245 -0.15 -4.03 18.32
C ILE A 245 1.27 -4.57 18.14
N GLN A 246 2.04 -4.80 19.20
CA GLN A 246 3.38 -5.39 19.06
C GLN A 246 3.30 -6.93 19.08
N LEU A 247 4.28 -7.63 18.50
CA LEU A 247 4.24 -9.10 18.44
C LEU A 247 4.42 -9.74 19.81
N GLU A 248 5.16 -9.04 20.67
CA GLU A 248 5.43 -9.41 22.06
C GLU A 248 4.17 -9.43 22.93
N ASP A 249 3.10 -8.76 22.48
CA ASP A 249 1.80 -8.72 23.16
C ASP A 249 0.85 -9.85 22.72
N ILE A 250 1.26 -10.71 21.78
CA ILE A 250 0.41 -11.73 21.14
C ILE A 250 0.86 -13.12 21.57
N ASP A 251 -0.06 -13.93 22.11
CA ASP A 251 0.18 -15.37 22.36
C ASP A 251 -0.85 -16.27 21.64
N VAL A 252 -1.66 -15.70 20.75
CA VAL A 252 -2.68 -16.39 19.95
C VAL A 252 -2.07 -16.99 18.70
N ASP A 253 -2.43 -18.23 18.38
CA ASP A 253 -2.02 -18.88 17.14
C ASP A 253 -2.80 -18.37 15.92
N LEU A 254 -2.20 -18.55 14.74
CA LEU A 254 -2.90 -18.36 13.46
C LEU A 254 -4.06 -19.36 13.32
N PRO A 255 -5.15 -19.01 12.61
CA PRO A 255 -6.23 -19.95 12.35
C PRO A 255 -5.74 -21.25 11.69
N PRO A 256 -6.31 -22.40 12.05
CA PRO A 256 -5.93 -23.69 11.46
C PRO A 256 -6.21 -23.70 9.95
N CYS A 257 -5.20 -24.12 9.17
CA CYS A 257 -5.24 -24.16 7.71
C CYS A 257 -4.96 -25.57 7.14
N ALA A 258 -5.24 -25.79 5.86
CA ALA A 258 -5.15 -27.09 5.20
C ALA A 258 -3.70 -27.41 4.78
N ASN A 259 -2.89 -27.96 5.69
CA ASN A 259 -1.51 -28.32 5.36
C ASN A 259 -1.38 -29.64 4.57
N SER A 260 -2.46 -30.40 4.34
CA SER A 260 -2.40 -31.73 3.69
C SER A 260 -3.65 -32.15 2.89
N ASP A 261 -4.70 -31.34 2.81
CA ASP A 261 -5.88 -31.71 2.03
C ASP A 261 -5.67 -31.42 0.53
N PRO A 262 -6.17 -32.29 -0.38
CA PRO A 262 -6.23 -31.95 -1.80
C PRO A 262 -6.98 -30.64 -1.99
N LEU A 263 -6.40 -29.73 -2.78
CA LEU A 263 -7.05 -28.45 -3.08
C LEU A 263 -8.43 -28.74 -3.71
N PRO A 264 -9.51 -28.17 -3.16
CA PRO A 264 -10.84 -28.40 -3.69
C PRO A 264 -10.93 -27.83 -5.11
N GLN A 265 -11.52 -28.60 -6.02
CA GLN A 265 -11.80 -28.14 -7.37
C GLN A 265 -12.94 -27.11 -7.33
N ASP A 266 -12.80 -26.00 -8.07
CA ASP A 266 -13.84 -24.99 -8.24
C ASP A 266 -15.00 -25.58 -9.06
N GLN A 267 -15.86 -26.42 -8.45
CA GLN A 267 -16.93 -27.13 -9.16
C GLN A 267 -18.26 -26.37 -9.20
N ASP A 268 -18.53 -25.47 -8.25
CA ASP A 268 -19.88 -24.95 -8.03
C ASP A 268 -20.07 -23.44 -8.30
N GLY A 269 -19.04 -22.73 -8.75
CA GLY A 269 -19.10 -21.28 -9.00
C GLY A 269 -19.37 -20.40 -7.75
N ASN A 270 -19.51 -21.02 -6.57
CA ASN A 270 -19.69 -20.35 -5.30
C ASN A 270 -18.37 -19.80 -4.74
N PRO A 271 -18.39 -18.68 -3.99
CA PRO A 271 -17.20 -18.17 -3.32
C PRO A 271 -16.63 -19.20 -2.35
N LEU A 272 -15.31 -19.39 -2.36
CA LEU A 272 -14.61 -20.31 -1.44
C LEU A 272 -14.87 -19.98 0.04
N SER A 273 -15.05 -18.69 0.34
CA SER A 273 -15.39 -18.13 1.66
C SER A 273 -16.79 -18.46 2.16
N SER A 274 -17.70 -18.88 1.27
CA SER A 274 -19.08 -19.26 1.63
C SER A 274 -19.20 -20.73 2.05
N ALA A 275 -18.09 -21.47 2.06
CA ALA A 275 -18.09 -22.88 2.44
C ALA A 275 -18.43 -23.07 3.93
N PRO A 276 -19.18 -24.12 4.30
CA PRO A 276 -19.50 -24.41 5.69
C PRO A 276 -18.25 -24.65 6.55
N TYR A 277 -18.35 -24.30 7.83
CA TYR A 277 -17.29 -24.52 8.82
C TYR A 277 -16.78 -25.97 8.79
N GLY A 278 -15.45 -26.13 8.87
CA GLY A 278 -14.79 -27.45 8.93
C GLY A 278 -14.65 -28.19 7.60
N THR A 279 -15.21 -27.67 6.49
CA THR A 279 -15.04 -28.26 5.15
C THR A 279 -13.64 -28.00 4.57
N PRO A 280 -13.15 -28.82 3.62
CA PRO A 280 -11.89 -28.55 2.91
C PRO A 280 -11.86 -27.19 2.21
N GLN A 281 -12.98 -26.76 1.64
CA GLN A 281 -13.14 -25.44 0.99
C GLN A 281 -12.96 -24.30 1.99
N TYR A 282 -13.57 -24.41 3.17
CA TYR A 282 -13.40 -23.43 4.25
C TYR A 282 -11.95 -23.36 4.74
N ARG A 283 -11.27 -24.52 4.89
CA ARG A 283 -9.84 -24.54 5.22
C ARG A 283 -8.97 -23.94 4.12
N ALA A 284 -9.30 -24.16 2.85
CA ALA A 284 -8.60 -23.56 1.71
C ALA A 284 -8.75 -22.02 1.69
N ALA A 285 -9.94 -21.47 1.94
CA ALA A 285 -10.14 -20.03 2.11
C ALA A 285 -9.32 -19.48 3.29
N THR A 286 -9.33 -20.19 4.42
CA THR A 286 -8.55 -19.82 5.60
C THR A 286 -7.05 -19.83 5.31
N THR A 287 -6.58 -20.75 4.46
CA THR A 287 -5.17 -20.84 4.05
C THR A 287 -4.71 -19.60 3.28
N VAL A 288 -5.55 -19.07 2.39
CA VAL A 288 -5.29 -17.79 1.69
C VAL A 288 -5.13 -16.65 2.70
N PHE A 289 -6.07 -16.53 3.64
CA PHE A 289 -6.02 -15.50 4.69
C PHE A 289 -4.76 -15.61 5.56
N VAL A 290 -4.47 -16.81 6.07
CA VAL A 290 -3.29 -17.08 6.92
C VAL A 290 -2.00 -16.73 6.19
N HIS A 291 -1.90 -17.08 4.91
CA HIS A 291 -0.72 -16.79 4.12
C HIS A 291 -0.51 -15.27 3.92
N ILE A 292 -1.59 -14.50 3.73
CA ILE A 292 -1.55 -13.04 3.69
C ILE A 292 -1.12 -12.47 5.05
N VAL A 293 -1.67 -12.97 6.16
CA VAL A 293 -1.31 -12.53 7.52
C VAL A 293 0.18 -12.78 7.79
N ARG A 294 0.72 -13.94 7.40
CA ARG A 294 2.16 -14.24 7.54
C ARG A 294 3.05 -13.25 6.81
N TYR A 295 2.69 -12.85 5.59
CA TYR A 295 3.39 -11.76 4.90
C TYR A 295 3.35 -10.45 5.70
N ARG A 296 2.18 -10.08 6.24
CA ARG A 296 2.03 -8.87 7.07
C ARG A 296 2.87 -8.92 8.34
N LEU A 297 3.01 -10.10 8.95
CA LEU A 297 3.90 -10.32 10.09
C LEU A 297 5.36 -10.08 9.71
N ILE A 298 5.82 -10.61 8.58
CA ILE A 298 7.17 -10.35 8.04
C ILE A 298 7.37 -8.84 7.81
N CYS A 299 6.41 -8.14 7.19
CA CYS A 299 6.46 -6.69 7.05
C CYS A 299 6.59 -5.98 8.41
N GLY A 300 5.86 -6.41 9.43
CA GLY A 300 5.94 -5.89 10.79
C GLY A 300 7.33 -6.07 11.42
N LYS A 301 7.92 -7.27 11.27
CA LYS A 301 9.29 -7.56 11.71
C LYS A 301 10.30 -6.63 11.02
N ILE A 302 10.18 -6.43 9.71
CA ILE A 302 11.04 -5.52 8.93
C ILE A 302 10.92 -4.08 9.45
N ILE A 303 9.70 -3.58 9.69
CA ILE A 303 9.46 -2.23 10.22
C ILE A 303 10.17 -2.04 11.56
N ASN A 304 9.98 -2.98 12.49
CA ASN A 304 10.53 -2.90 13.83
C ASN A 304 12.05 -3.05 13.85
N ALA A 305 12.61 -3.91 13.00
CA ALA A 305 14.05 -4.19 12.96
C ALA A 305 14.88 -3.12 12.24
N LEU A 306 14.41 -2.63 11.09
CA LEU A 306 15.23 -1.80 10.19
C LEU A 306 14.77 -0.33 10.12
N HIS A 307 13.48 -0.06 10.33
CA HIS A 307 12.88 1.23 10.03
C HIS A 307 12.52 2.09 11.23
N ARG A 308 12.60 1.54 12.45
CA ARG A 308 12.40 2.25 13.71
C ARG A 308 13.63 3.11 14.04
N SER A 309 13.40 4.30 14.63
CA SER A 309 14.48 5.22 15.01
C SER A 309 15.20 4.75 16.27
N THR A 310 16.54 4.78 16.23
CA THR A 310 17.39 4.05 17.17
C THR A 310 18.24 4.99 18.02
N LYS A 311 17.61 5.91 18.75
CA LYS A 311 18.34 6.71 19.77
C LYS A 311 18.88 5.85 20.94
N HIS A 312 18.53 4.56 21.02
CA HIS A 312 18.88 3.65 22.11
C HIS A 312 19.90 2.52 21.79
N ASN A 313 20.36 2.31 20.54
CA ASN A 313 21.30 1.20 20.22
C ASN A 313 22.78 1.61 20.20
N THR A 314 23.18 2.67 20.90
CA THR A 314 24.62 2.89 21.18
C THR A 314 25.24 1.81 22.08
N ILE A 315 24.45 0.84 22.57
CA ILE A 315 24.87 -0.16 23.56
C ILE A 315 24.94 -1.59 22.97
N THR A 316 24.33 -1.89 21.81
CA THR A 316 24.28 -3.25 21.25
C THR A 316 25.00 -3.35 19.90
N ASN A 317 25.93 -4.31 19.79
CA ASN A 317 26.63 -4.70 18.56
C ASN A 317 25.67 -5.44 17.59
N THR A 318 24.56 -4.78 17.24
CA THR A 318 23.45 -5.37 16.49
C THR A 318 23.85 -5.52 15.01
N ASN A 319 23.90 -6.76 14.52
CA ASN A 319 24.24 -7.05 13.13
C ASN A 319 22.99 -6.94 12.23
N TYR A 320 22.70 -5.73 11.76
CA TYR A 320 21.53 -5.50 10.90
C TYR A 320 21.60 -6.21 9.54
N GLU A 321 22.80 -6.54 9.05
CA GLU A 321 22.96 -7.29 7.80
C GLU A 321 22.49 -8.74 7.96
N GLU A 322 22.82 -9.36 9.09
CA GLU A 322 22.37 -10.71 9.44
C GLU A 322 20.86 -10.76 9.69
N ILE A 323 20.31 -9.74 10.37
CA ILE A 323 18.85 -9.60 10.55
C ILE A 323 18.16 -9.46 9.18
N ARG A 324 18.69 -8.62 8.27
CA ARG A 324 18.18 -8.47 6.91
C ARG A 324 18.22 -9.80 6.15
N ALA A 325 19.33 -10.54 6.23
CA ALA A 325 19.48 -11.83 5.56
C ALA A 325 18.49 -12.88 6.09
N SER A 326 18.31 -12.97 7.41
CA SER A 326 17.34 -13.87 8.03
C SER A 326 15.90 -13.55 7.60
N LEU A 327 15.53 -12.27 7.58
CA LEU A 327 14.19 -11.85 7.13
C LEU A 327 14.00 -12.06 5.62
N ALA A 328 15.05 -11.91 4.81
CA ALA A 328 15.01 -12.22 3.38
C ALA A 328 14.79 -13.72 3.14
N GLN A 329 15.43 -14.57 3.94
CA GLN A 329 15.19 -16.02 3.91
C GLN A 329 13.76 -16.37 4.33
N GLU A 330 13.26 -15.81 5.44
CA GLU A 330 11.87 -16.01 5.89
C GLU A 330 10.86 -15.59 4.80
N LEU A 331 11.13 -14.48 4.11
CA LEU A 331 10.31 -14.01 2.99
C LEU A 331 10.37 -14.94 1.78
N GLN A 332 11.54 -15.49 1.45
CA GLN A 332 11.71 -16.46 0.37
C GLN A 332 10.98 -17.78 0.67
N GLU A 333 11.07 -18.28 1.90
CA GLU A 333 10.35 -19.48 2.36
C GLU A 333 8.83 -19.26 2.28
N TRP A 334 8.36 -18.11 2.78
CA TRP A 334 6.96 -17.70 2.63
C TRP A 334 6.53 -17.69 1.16
N HIS A 335 7.33 -17.13 0.25
CA HIS A 335 7.00 -17.10 -1.17
C HIS A 335 6.99 -18.49 -1.81
N ALA A 336 7.89 -19.39 -1.41
CA ALA A 336 7.93 -20.77 -1.92
C ALA A 336 6.66 -21.56 -1.55
N GLU A 337 6.07 -21.30 -0.38
CA GLU A 337 4.83 -21.92 0.07
C GLU A 337 3.58 -21.48 -0.71
N THR A 338 3.68 -20.48 -1.59
CA THR A 338 2.57 -20.08 -2.47
C THR A 338 2.09 -21.22 -3.37
N ALA A 339 2.96 -22.20 -3.65
CA ALA A 339 2.63 -23.41 -4.39
C ALA A 339 1.53 -24.26 -3.72
N ASN A 340 1.33 -24.09 -2.41
CA ASN A 340 0.31 -24.80 -1.63
C ASN A 340 -1.04 -24.06 -1.57
N LEU A 341 -1.13 -22.88 -2.18
CA LEU A 341 -2.36 -22.08 -2.16
C LEU A 341 -3.35 -22.53 -3.24
N PRO A 342 -4.65 -22.38 -2.99
CA PRO A 342 -5.66 -22.62 -4.02
C PRO A 342 -5.69 -21.43 -5.01
N LEU A 343 -4.71 -21.37 -5.92
CA LEU A 343 -4.59 -20.31 -6.92
C LEU A 343 -5.27 -20.68 -8.24
N VAL A 344 -5.79 -19.68 -8.95
CA VAL A 344 -6.44 -19.86 -10.25
C VAL A 344 -5.40 -19.71 -11.36
N LYS A 345 -5.23 -20.77 -12.17
CA LYS A 345 -4.31 -20.74 -13.32
C LYS A 345 -4.77 -19.73 -14.37
N GLY A 346 -3.81 -19.00 -14.94
CA GLY A 346 -4.02 -17.84 -15.83
C GLY A 346 -4.91 -18.08 -17.06
N ASP A 347 -5.05 -19.33 -17.53
CA ASP A 347 -5.82 -19.69 -18.73
C ASP A 347 -7.30 -19.99 -18.47
N SER A 348 -7.74 -19.94 -17.20
CA SER A 348 -9.15 -20.13 -16.86
C SER A 348 -9.94 -18.92 -17.36
N THR A 349 -10.61 -19.08 -18.50
CA THR A 349 -11.43 -18.05 -19.15
C THR A 349 -12.29 -17.29 -18.14
N ALA A 350 -12.31 -15.97 -18.26
CA ALA A 350 -12.89 -14.96 -17.38
C ALA A 350 -14.43 -15.05 -17.17
N ALA A 351 -14.96 -16.24 -16.89
CA ALA A 351 -16.39 -16.51 -16.74
C ALA A 351 -16.87 -16.52 -15.27
N SER A 352 -15.97 -16.68 -14.29
CA SER A 352 -16.33 -16.69 -12.87
C SER A 352 -15.81 -15.44 -12.13
N PRO A 353 -16.61 -14.82 -11.23
CA PRO A 353 -16.15 -13.76 -10.32
C PRO A 353 -14.90 -14.16 -9.50
N ALA A 354 -14.71 -15.45 -9.23
CA ALA A 354 -13.54 -15.99 -8.52
C ALA A 354 -12.22 -15.88 -9.34
N SER A 355 -12.30 -15.83 -10.68
CA SER A 355 -11.14 -15.68 -11.57
C SER A 355 -10.60 -14.25 -11.61
N GLY A 356 -11.35 -13.27 -11.10
CA GLY A 356 -10.98 -11.86 -11.04
C GLY A 356 -10.22 -11.45 -9.77
N SER A 357 -10.16 -12.32 -8.75
CA SER A 357 -9.53 -11.97 -7.48
C SER A 357 -8.00 -11.98 -7.57
N SER A 358 -7.35 -10.89 -7.15
CA SER A 358 -5.89 -10.85 -7.02
C SER A 358 -5.37 -11.78 -5.93
N PHE A 359 -6.15 -12.03 -4.87
CA PHE A 359 -5.75 -12.94 -3.78
C PHE A 359 -5.69 -14.41 -4.22
N ARG A 360 -6.21 -14.71 -5.42
CA ARG A 360 -6.17 -16.01 -6.08
C ARG A 360 -5.18 -16.06 -7.26
N SER A 361 -4.33 -15.03 -7.41
CA SER A 361 -3.35 -14.88 -8.50
C SER A 361 -1.93 -15.06 -8.00
N GLU A 362 -1.17 -15.93 -8.65
CA GLU A 362 0.24 -16.18 -8.37
C GLU A 362 1.10 -14.90 -8.54
N GLU A 363 0.79 -14.12 -9.57
CA GLU A 363 1.47 -12.86 -9.86
C GLU A 363 1.35 -11.85 -8.71
N TRP A 364 0.26 -11.88 -7.97
CA TRP A 364 0.06 -11.01 -6.81
C TRP A 364 0.98 -11.40 -5.64
N TYR A 365 1.20 -12.68 -5.38
CA TYR A 365 2.13 -13.13 -4.33
C TYR A 365 3.59 -12.88 -4.71
N ARG A 366 3.95 -13.09 -5.98
CA ARG A 366 5.25 -12.67 -6.51
C ARG A 366 5.50 -11.17 -6.33
N LEU A 367 4.47 -10.36 -6.57
CA LEU A 367 4.54 -8.91 -6.38
C LEU A 367 4.78 -8.56 -4.90
N LEU A 368 4.08 -9.22 -3.98
CA LEU A 368 4.32 -9.04 -2.55
C LEU A 368 5.75 -9.42 -2.14
N TYR A 369 6.29 -10.52 -2.68
CA TYR A 369 7.69 -10.91 -2.45
C TYR A 369 8.65 -9.78 -2.85
N HIS A 370 8.55 -9.25 -4.07
CA HIS A 370 9.43 -8.17 -4.52
C HIS A 370 9.22 -6.86 -3.75
N ASN A 371 7.99 -6.55 -3.34
CA ASN A 371 7.75 -5.40 -2.45
C ASN A 371 8.40 -5.59 -1.07
N GLY A 372 8.38 -6.81 -0.52
CA GLY A 372 9.08 -7.17 0.72
C GLY A 372 10.60 -7.07 0.57
N MET A 373 11.16 -7.53 -0.55
CA MET A 373 12.57 -7.35 -0.89
C MET A 373 12.94 -5.87 -0.97
N LEU A 374 12.10 -5.05 -1.61
CA LEU A 374 12.31 -3.60 -1.61
C LEU A 374 12.28 -3.00 -0.20
N MET A 375 11.44 -3.50 0.71
CA MET A 375 11.46 -3.03 2.11
C MET A 375 12.76 -3.40 2.83
N LEU A 376 13.32 -4.58 2.55
CA LEU A 376 14.56 -5.07 3.18
C LEU A 376 15.82 -4.35 2.69
N PHE A 377 15.91 -4.08 1.39
CA PHE A 377 17.15 -3.63 0.75
C PHE A 377 17.20 -2.13 0.45
N ARG A 378 16.06 -1.43 0.44
CA ARG A 378 16.09 0.03 0.32
C ARG A 378 16.84 0.65 1.51
N PRO A 379 17.48 1.84 1.31
CA PRO A 379 18.05 2.59 2.41
C PRO A 379 17.06 2.76 3.57
N SER A 380 17.50 2.39 4.76
CA SER A 380 16.75 2.46 6.01
C SER A 380 17.58 3.20 7.08
N PRO A 381 16.97 3.69 8.17
CA PRO A 381 17.69 4.33 9.27
C PRO A 381 18.77 3.46 9.90
N CYS A 382 18.56 2.14 9.95
CA CYS A 382 19.51 1.20 10.54
C CYS A 382 20.54 0.67 9.54
N LEU A 383 20.23 0.70 8.23
CA LEU A 383 21.08 0.14 7.19
C LEU A 383 20.97 0.95 5.89
N CYS A 384 22.07 1.58 5.49
CA CYS A 384 22.16 2.45 4.31
C CYS A 384 23.42 2.11 3.47
N ASP A 385 23.59 0.83 3.12
CA ASP A 385 24.75 0.29 2.41
C ASP A 385 24.59 0.26 0.88
N ALA A 386 23.42 0.61 0.35
CA ALA A 386 23.12 0.49 -1.08
C ALA A 386 24.05 1.29 -2.03
N SER A 387 24.69 2.36 -1.54
CA SER A 387 25.61 3.17 -2.33
C SER A 387 27.01 2.55 -2.47
N THR A 388 27.38 1.64 -1.57
CA THR A 388 28.73 1.02 -1.50
C THR A 388 28.68 -0.50 -1.70
N ASN A 389 27.51 -1.14 -1.53
CA ASN A 389 27.28 -2.57 -1.69
C ASN A 389 26.54 -2.88 -3.01
N SER A 390 27.27 -3.41 -3.99
CA SER A 390 26.72 -3.81 -5.30
C SER A 390 25.63 -4.88 -5.22
N VAL A 391 25.70 -5.80 -4.23
CA VAL A 391 24.68 -6.86 -4.06
C VAL A 391 23.37 -6.24 -3.59
N THR A 392 23.44 -5.33 -2.61
CA THR A 392 22.26 -4.57 -2.15
C THR A 392 21.66 -3.75 -3.29
N LEU A 393 22.48 -3.03 -4.06
CA LEU A 393 22.02 -2.25 -5.21
C LEU A 393 21.33 -3.12 -6.27
N GLN A 394 21.88 -4.31 -6.53
CA GLN A 394 21.31 -5.27 -7.46
C GLN A 394 19.94 -5.78 -6.99
N HIS A 395 19.79 -6.15 -5.71
CA HIS A 395 18.50 -6.56 -5.15
C HIS A 395 17.43 -5.48 -5.27
N ILE A 396 17.79 -4.21 -5.06
CA ILE A 396 16.88 -3.07 -5.25
C ILE A 396 16.47 -2.97 -6.72
N PHE A 397 17.42 -3.03 -7.65
CA PHE A 397 17.15 -2.92 -9.08
C PHE A 397 16.23 -4.03 -9.59
N ASP A 398 16.57 -5.29 -9.30
CA ASP A 398 15.82 -6.46 -9.78
C ASP A 398 14.41 -6.48 -9.20
N SER A 399 14.27 -6.24 -7.89
CA SER A 399 12.97 -6.25 -7.24
C SER A 399 12.09 -5.07 -7.68
N ALA A 400 12.69 -3.88 -7.88
CA ALA A 400 11.95 -2.71 -8.37
C ALA A 400 11.40 -2.95 -9.77
N ARG A 401 12.25 -3.49 -10.66
CA ARG A 401 11.88 -3.79 -12.03
C ARG A 401 10.81 -4.87 -12.11
N GLU A 402 10.97 -5.98 -11.37
CA GLU A 402 9.96 -7.04 -11.33
C GLU A 402 8.64 -6.55 -10.73
N SER A 403 8.66 -5.75 -9.66
CA SER A 403 7.45 -5.13 -9.10
C SER A 403 6.72 -4.27 -10.14
N ILE A 404 7.43 -3.41 -10.88
CA ILE A 404 6.84 -2.57 -11.94
C ILE A 404 6.17 -3.44 -13.02
N ASN A 405 6.86 -4.48 -13.48
CA ASN A 405 6.34 -5.39 -14.50
C ASN A 405 5.12 -6.18 -14.02
N LEU A 406 5.13 -6.64 -12.77
CA LEU A 406 4.02 -7.35 -12.16
C LEU A 406 2.81 -6.44 -11.95
N TYR A 407 3.03 -5.20 -11.52
CA TYR A 407 1.97 -4.18 -11.46
C TYR A 407 1.32 -3.95 -12.83
N ALA A 408 2.13 -3.79 -13.88
CA ALA A 408 1.63 -3.64 -15.24
C ALA A 408 0.88 -4.90 -15.73
N SER A 409 1.35 -6.09 -15.38
CA SER A 409 0.69 -7.37 -15.71
C SER A 409 -0.66 -7.52 -15.02
N LEU A 410 -0.72 -7.26 -13.71
CA LEU A 410 -1.95 -7.29 -12.91
C LEU A 410 -2.95 -6.22 -13.37
N HIS A 411 -2.46 -5.06 -13.80
CA HIS A 411 -3.28 -4.01 -14.41
C HIS A 411 -3.91 -4.48 -15.73
N ARG A 412 -3.10 -5.02 -16.65
CA ARG A 412 -3.57 -5.54 -17.95
C ARG A 412 -4.57 -6.69 -17.80
N SER A 413 -4.33 -7.59 -16.84
CA SER A 413 -5.21 -8.72 -16.54
C SER A 413 -6.43 -8.35 -15.67
N ARG A 414 -6.63 -7.06 -15.35
CA ARG A 414 -7.76 -6.57 -14.54
C ARG A 414 -7.83 -7.16 -13.11
N LYS A 415 -6.71 -7.65 -12.60
CA LYS A 415 -6.60 -8.21 -11.24
C LYS A 415 -6.09 -7.18 -10.22
N LEU A 416 -5.41 -6.12 -10.66
CA LEU A 416 -4.82 -5.09 -9.77
C LEU A 416 -5.83 -4.48 -8.81
N ASN A 417 -5.56 -4.44 -7.50
CA ASN A 417 -6.39 -3.73 -6.53
C ASN A 417 -6.08 -2.24 -6.58
N TYR A 418 -7.05 -1.41 -6.97
CA TYR A 418 -6.86 0.04 -7.03
C TYR A 418 -7.13 0.66 -5.66
N SER A 419 -6.06 0.82 -4.88
CA SER A 419 -6.09 1.46 -3.57
C SER A 419 -4.93 2.46 -3.45
N TRP A 420 -5.01 3.36 -2.47
CA TRP A 420 -3.91 4.26 -2.16
C TRP A 420 -2.64 3.48 -1.73
N ILE A 421 -2.79 2.31 -1.11
CA ILE A 421 -1.67 1.42 -0.74
C ILE A 421 -0.97 0.91 -2.00
N THR A 422 -1.74 0.51 -3.02
CA THR A 422 -1.18 0.10 -4.32
C THR A 422 -0.45 1.25 -4.98
N MET A 423 -1.06 2.44 -5.02
CA MET A 423 -0.44 3.64 -5.58
C MET A 423 0.90 3.94 -4.92
N HIS A 424 0.92 3.96 -3.59
CA HIS A 424 2.11 4.17 -2.79
C HIS A 424 3.20 3.13 -3.10
N SER A 425 2.81 1.86 -3.20
CA SER A 425 3.74 0.76 -3.47
C SER A 425 4.32 0.81 -4.89
N VAL A 426 3.51 1.13 -5.91
CA VAL A 426 3.98 1.34 -7.30
C VAL A 426 4.96 2.51 -7.35
N PHE A 427 4.62 3.63 -6.69
CA PHE A 427 5.48 4.80 -6.65
C PHE A 427 6.82 4.50 -5.98
N LEU A 428 6.82 3.77 -4.87
CA LEU A 428 8.02 3.30 -4.19
C LEU A 428 8.88 2.36 -5.05
N ALA A 429 8.25 1.43 -5.78
CA ALA A 429 8.98 0.57 -6.73
C ALA A 429 9.64 1.43 -7.83
N GLY A 430 8.92 2.40 -8.38
CA GLY A 430 9.46 3.37 -9.33
C GLY A 430 10.65 4.16 -8.79
N LEU A 431 10.53 4.75 -7.59
CA LEU A 431 11.63 5.47 -6.96
C LEU A 431 12.84 4.58 -6.68
N SER A 432 12.61 3.33 -6.28
CA SER A 432 13.68 2.35 -6.04
C SER A 432 14.44 2.02 -7.32
N TYR A 433 13.72 1.88 -8.43
CA TYR A 433 14.29 1.66 -9.75
C TYR A 433 15.17 2.84 -10.20
N ILE A 434 14.63 4.05 -10.10
CA ILE A 434 15.33 5.31 -10.41
C ILE A 434 16.58 5.46 -9.54
N PHE A 435 16.47 5.19 -8.24
CA PHE A 435 17.59 5.21 -7.30
C PHE A 435 18.72 4.27 -7.73
N ALA A 436 18.39 3.02 -8.04
CA ALA A 436 19.40 2.04 -8.42
C ALA A 436 20.11 2.40 -9.74
N LEU A 437 19.35 2.88 -10.74
CA LEU A 437 19.90 3.37 -12.00
C LEU A 437 20.84 4.55 -11.78
N ARG A 438 20.40 5.56 -11.04
CA ARG A 438 21.18 6.78 -10.82
C ARG A 438 22.53 6.48 -10.15
N HIS A 439 22.52 5.65 -9.10
CA HIS A 439 23.76 5.23 -8.44
C HIS A 439 24.70 4.47 -9.38
N HIS A 440 24.17 3.61 -10.25
CA HIS A 440 24.96 2.90 -11.25
C HIS A 440 25.62 3.84 -12.25
N PHE A 441 24.87 4.74 -12.89
CA PHE A 441 25.40 5.64 -13.91
C PHE A 441 26.35 6.70 -13.33
N GLN A 442 26.07 7.22 -12.12
CA GLN A 442 27.01 8.09 -11.40
C GLN A 442 28.32 7.37 -11.05
N ALA A 443 28.26 6.06 -10.77
CA ALA A 443 29.47 5.27 -10.53
C ALA A 443 30.27 5.01 -11.81
N LEU A 444 29.67 5.11 -13.01
CA LEU A 444 30.36 4.99 -14.29
C LEU A 444 31.04 6.31 -14.71
N GLN A 445 30.46 7.47 -14.38
CA GLN A 445 30.98 8.79 -14.76
C GLN A 445 32.24 9.22 -13.98
N VAL A 446 32.42 8.75 -12.74
CA VAL A 446 33.55 9.15 -11.88
C VAL A 446 34.75 8.22 -12.09
N GLN A 447 35.82 8.74 -12.71
CA GLN A 447 37.08 8.03 -12.98
C GLN A 447 38.14 8.17 -11.86
N THR A 448 37.84 8.79 -10.72
CA THR A 448 38.83 9.11 -9.67
C THR A 448 39.01 8.03 -8.60
N SER A 449 40.23 8.01 -8.06
CA SER A 449 40.82 7.03 -7.14
C SER A 449 40.30 7.09 -5.68
N GLU A 450 39.01 6.82 -5.41
CA GLU A 450 38.36 6.37 -4.14
C GLU A 450 36.87 6.82 -4.06
N PRO A 451 35.98 6.19 -3.24
CA PRO A 451 35.95 4.82 -2.70
C PRO A 451 35.04 3.90 -3.55
N ILE A 452 34.94 2.61 -3.19
CA ILE A 452 34.11 1.60 -3.88
C ILE A 452 32.64 2.06 -3.96
N ARG A 453 32.17 2.40 -5.17
CA ARG A 453 30.75 2.67 -5.44
C ARG A 453 30.07 1.41 -5.94
N ALA A 454 28.88 1.16 -5.44
CA ALA A 454 28.04 0.06 -5.90
C ALA A 454 27.72 0.21 -7.39
N ARG A 455 27.77 -0.90 -8.13
CA ARG A 455 27.40 -0.97 -9.55
C ARG A 455 26.51 -2.19 -9.78
N LEU A 456 25.55 -2.06 -10.67
CA LEU A 456 24.78 -3.19 -11.20
C LEU A 456 25.69 -4.16 -11.96
N HIS A 457 25.32 -5.44 -11.98
CA HIS A 457 26.08 -6.48 -12.70
C HIS A 457 26.10 -6.28 -14.21
N ALA A 458 25.01 -5.76 -14.77
CA ALA A 458 24.88 -5.43 -16.18
C ALA A 458 24.31 -4.02 -16.32
N THR A 459 24.88 -3.22 -17.23
CA THR A 459 24.37 -1.88 -17.52
C THR A 459 23.09 -1.97 -18.33
N PRO A 460 21.95 -1.47 -17.82
CA PRO A 460 20.69 -1.51 -18.55
C PRO A 460 20.73 -0.57 -19.76
N THR A 461 20.11 -1.00 -20.87
CA THR A 461 20.04 -0.18 -22.08
C THR A 461 19.03 0.96 -21.91
N ILE A 462 19.22 2.06 -22.64
CA ILE A 462 18.28 3.19 -22.62
C ILE A 462 16.84 2.75 -22.99
N ASN A 463 16.70 1.84 -23.96
CA ASN A 463 15.40 1.29 -24.37
C ASN A 463 14.73 0.51 -23.24
N GLN A 464 15.50 -0.27 -22.49
CA GLN A 464 14.99 -1.01 -21.33
C GLN A 464 14.51 -0.04 -20.24
N VAL A 465 15.33 0.96 -19.91
CA VAL A 465 14.98 1.98 -18.91
C VAL A 465 13.70 2.71 -19.29
N VAL A 466 13.59 3.19 -20.54
CA VAL A 466 12.40 3.90 -21.04
C VAL A 466 11.15 3.00 -21.03
N ASN A 467 11.28 1.71 -21.35
CA ASN A 467 10.16 0.77 -21.32
C ASN A 467 9.67 0.51 -19.89
N ASP A 468 10.60 0.29 -18.95
CA ASP A 468 10.28 0.02 -17.56
C ASP A 468 9.67 1.27 -16.87
N THR A 469 10.23 2.46 -17.10
CA THR A 469 9.66 3.71 -16.57
C THR A 469 8.28 4.01 -17.16
N ARG A 470 8.08 3.78 -18.46
CA ARG A 470 6.76 3.91 -19.11
C ARG A 470 5.74 2.94 -18.54
N ALA A 471 6.13 1.70 -18.23
CA ALA A 471 5.25 0.73 -17.61
C ALA A 471 4.80 1.20 -16.21
N CYS A 472 5.74 1.72 -15.41
CA CYS A 472 5.45 2.30 -14.10
C CYS A 472 4.50 3.51 -14.21
N SER A 473 4.80 4.46 -15.09
CA SER A 473 3.98 5.66 -15.32
C SER A 473 2.55 5.32 -15.73
N LYS A 474 2.36 4.38 -16.67
CA LYS A 474 1.02 3.90 -17.07
C LYS A 474 0.19 3.36 -15.91
N VAL A 475 0.81 2.59 -15.01
CA VAL A 475 0.10 2.08 -13.82
C VAL A 475 -0.19 3.22 -12.85
N LEU A 476 0.77 4.13 -12.62
CA LEU A 476 0.58 5.28 -11.76
C LEU A 476 -0.59 6.15 -12.23
N VAL A 477 -0.69 6.47 -13.52
CA VAL A 477 -1.83 7.20 -14.09
C VAL A 477 -3.15 6.47 -13.82
N ALA A 478 -3.22 5.18 -14.14
CA ALA A 478 -4.46 4.41 -13.96
C ALA A 478 -4.92 4.28 -12.49
N VAL A 479 -3.97 4.30 -11.54
CA VAL A 479 -4.28 4.27 -10.11
C VAL A 479 -4.52 5.68 -9.56
N SER A 480 -3.82 6.70 -10.04
CA SER A 480 -3.90 8.09 -9.55
C SER A 480 -5.12 8.85 -10.08
N GLU A 481 -5.66 8.48 -11.25
CA GLU A 481 -6.91 9.02 -11.80
C GLU A 481 -8.06 8.95 -10.78
N ARG A 482 -8.00 7.99 -9.84
CA ARG A 482 -9.01 7.80 -8.81
C ARG A 482 -8.92 8.80 -7.67
N TRP A 483 -7.79 9.47 -7.50
CA TRP A 483 -7.45 10.24 -6.30
C TRP A 483 -7.10 11.67 -6.69
N ASP A 484 -7.99 12.61 -6.37
CA ASP A 484 -7.83 14.02 -6.78
C ASP A 484 -6.48 14.62 -6.42
N LEU A 485 -5.98 14.30 -5.22
CA LEU A 485 -4.70 14.78 -4.67
C LEU A 485 -3.47 14.05 -5.22
N ALA A 486 -3.65 12.86 -5.78
CA ALA A 486 -2.55 12.03 -6.25
C ALA A 486 -2.35 12.10 -7.76
N ARG A 487 -3.20 12.83 -8.50
CA ARG A 487 -3.10 13.00 -9.96
C ARG A 487 -1.70 13.40 -10.43
N ASN A 488 -0.97 14.18 -9.62
CA ASN A 488 0.37 14.66 -9.96
C ASN A 488 1.50 13.63 -9.72
N CYS A 489 1.20 12.43 -9.22
CA CYS A 489 2.24 11.44 -8.91
C CYS A 489 2.91 10.86 -10.15
N SER A 490 2.14 10.66 -11.23
CA SER A 490 2.69 10.29 -12.53
C SER A 490 3.61 11.38 -13.05
N ASP A 491 3.17 12.64 -13.00
CA ASP A 491 3.94 13.79 -13.52
C ASP A 491 5.25 14.01 -12.74
N LEU A 492 5.23 13.76 -11.43
CA LEU A 492 6.45 13.77 -10.62
C LEU A 492 7.38 12.62 -10.99
N PHE A 493 6.84 11.41 -11.14
CA PHE A 493 7.64 10.25 -11.51
C PHE A 493 8.25 10.42 -12.91
N ASP A 494 7.49 10.94 -13.87
CA ASP A 494 7.94 11.18 -15.25
C ASP A 494 9.13 12.14 -15.27
N ARG A 495 9.07 13.25 -14.52
CA ARG A 495 10.20 14.20 -14.37
C ARG A 495 11.46 13.54 -13.81
N LEU A 496 11.32 12.67 -12.81
CA LEU A 496 12.47 11.92 -12.26
C LEU A 496 13.01 10.90 -13.26
N SER A 497 12.13 10.28 -14.06
CA SER A 497 12.51 9.32 -15.08
C SER A 497 13.27 9.97 -16.24
N ASP A 498 12.84 11.16 -16.67
CA ASP A 498 13.51 11.95 -17.71
C ASP A 498 14.92 12.35 -17.28
N ALA A 499 15.09 12.74 -16.01
CA ALA A 499 16.40 13.06 -15.45
C ALA A 499 17.35 11.85 -15.48
N VAL A 500 16.86 10.65 -15.16
CA VAL A 500 17.68 9.44 -15.26
C VAL A 500 18.00 9.09 -16.71
N VAL A 501 17.08 9.30 -17.64
CA VAL A 501 17.36 9.12 -19.07
C VAL A 501 18.46 10.09 -19.54
N ALA A 502 18.45 11.34 -19.07
CA ALA A 502 19.53 12.29 -19.34
C ALA A 502 20.87 11.81 -18.76
N ASP A 503 20.89 11.34 -17.50
CA ASP A 503 22.10 10.77 -16.87
C ASP A 503 22.68 9.59 -17.68
N ILE A 504 21.82 8.77 -18.30
CA ILE A 504 22.22 7.65 -19.18
C ILE A 504 22.87 8.16 -20.46
N VAL A 505 22.26 9.15 -21.11
CA VAL A 505 22.78 9.74 -22.35
C VAL A 505 24.15 10.34 -22.09
N ASP A 506 24.30 11.11 -21.01
CA ASP A 506 25.56 11.73 -20.60
C ASP A 506 26.65 10.71 -20.23
N ALA A 507 26.28 9.57 -19.64
CA ALA A 507 27.23 8.50 -19.33
C ALA A 507 27.68 7.72 -20.59
N GLN A 508 26.90 7.76 -21.66
CA GLN A 508 27.17 7.04 -22.92
C GLN A 508 27.82 7.91 -23.99
N THR A 509 27.78 9.25 -23.87
CA THR A 509 28.51 10.16 -24.75
C THR A 509 30.00 10.22 -24.38
N PRO A 510 30.92 9.93 -25.32
CA PRO A 510 32.35 10.08 -25.06
C PRO A 510 32.72 11.56 -24.86
N PRO A 511 33.74 11.88 -24.03
CA PRO A 511 34.18 13.26 -23.86
C PRO A 511 34.63 13.82 -25.20
N THR A 512 34.00 14.91 -25.64
CA THR A 512 34.38 15.64 -26.85
C THR A 512 35.84 16.07 -26.71
N ALA A 513 36.72 15.61 -27.61
CA ALA A 513 38.11 16.01 -27.61
C ALA A 513 38.22 17.54 -27.75
N PRO A 514 39.11 18.22 -27.00
CA PRO A 514 39.31 19.64 -27.18
C PRO A 514 39.84 19.89 -28.60
N THR A 515 39.09 20.66 -29.38
CA THR A 515 39.51 21.13 -30.71
C THR A 515 40.82 21.90 -30.56
N PRO A 516 41.88 21.60 -31.34
CA PRO A 516 43.12 22.36 -31.24
C PRO A 516 42.86 23.80 -31.67
N GLN A 517 43.08 24.74 -30.75
CA GLN A 517 43.05 26.17 -31.04
C GLN A 517 44.12 26.48 -32.10
N ALA A 518 43.68 26.99 -33.25
CA ALA A 518 44.56 27.52 -34.26
C ALA A 518 45.29 28.74 -33.70
N THR A 519 46.62 28.64 -33.59
CA THR A 519 47.52 29.74 -33.27
C THR A 519 47.55 30.73 -34.42
N SER A 520 46.99 31.93 -34.25
CA SER A 520 47.29 33.08 -35.09
C SER A 520 48.05 34.12 -34.28
N ASN A 521 49.36 34.18 -34.49
CA ASN A 521 50.22 35.30 -34.11
C ASN A 521 49.90 36.51 -35.00
N SER A 522 49.64 37.67 -34.40
CA SER A 522 50.34 38.91 -34.76
C SER A 522 50.08 40.02 -33.72
N ALA A 523 51.19 40.60 -33.28
CA ALA A 523 51.25 41.77 -32.42
C ALA A 523 50.99 43.05 -33.24
N ASN A 524 50.25 44.01 -32.68
CA ASN A 524 50.79 45.35 -32.40
C ASN A 524 49.84 46.17 -31.51
N VAL A 525 50.49 46.93 -30.64
CA VAL A 525 49.97 47.74 -29.54
C VAL A 525 49.63 49.15 -30.02
N ASP A 526 48.55 49.75 -29.51
CA ASP A 526 48.57 51.13 -29.01
C ASP A 526 47.45 51.38 -27.99
N ILE A 527 47.81 52.14 -26.96
CA ILE A 527 47.13 52.36 -25.67
C ILE A 527 46.37 53.68 -25.68
N VAL A 528 45.12 53.71 -25.17
CA VAL A 528 44.53 54.84 -24.42
C VAL A 528 43.56 54.31 -23.35
N GLU A 529 43.74 54.74 -22.09
CA GLU A 529 42.94 54.46 -20.87
C GLU A 529 41.47 54.98 -20.97
N ALA A 530 40.43 54.54 -20.25
CA ALA A 530 40.33 54.19 -18.82
C ALA A 530 38.99 53.46 -18.44
N VAL A 531 39.07 52.50 -17.48
CA VAL A 531 38.10 52.07 -16.40
C VAL A 531 36.78 51.34 -16.82
N PRO A 532 36.18 50.34 -16.06
CA PRO A 532 36.43 49.84 -14.68
C PRO A 532 36.46 48.29 -14.44
N PHE A 533 36.90 47.93 -13.22
CA PHE A 533 36.45 46.82 -12.34
C PHE A 533 36.30 45.36 -12.86
N SER A 534 37.36 44.60 -12.56
CA SER A 534 37.41 43.28 -11.89
C SER A 534 36.34 42.18 -12.08
N THR A 535 36.89 41.03 -12.49
CA THR A 535 36.52 39.62 -12.25
C THR A 535 35.40 39.00 -13.09
N GLY A 536 35.80 38.56 -14.29
CA GLY A 536 35.03 37.68 -15.17
C GLY A 536 35.09 36.20 -14.76
N LEU A 537 33.90 35.62 -14.65
CA LEU A 537 33.45 34.41 -15.37
C LEU A 537 34.54 33.42 -15.82
N TYR A 538 34.79 32.41 -14.99
CA TYR A 538 35.01 31.06 -15.48
C TYR A 538 33.68 30.31 -15.37
N GLN A 539 32.96 30.23 -16.49
CA GLN A 539 31.75 29.44 -16.62
C GLN A 539 32.14 27.97 -16.82
N GLN A 540 32.30 27.25 -15.70
CA GLN A 540 32.15 25.80 -15.67
C GLN A 540 30.67 25.51 -15.96
N ALA A 541 30.36 25.09 -17.18
CA ALA A 541 29.05 24.54 -17.52
C ALA A 541 28.94 23.15 -16.88
N GLY A 542 28.55 23.12 -15.60
CA GLY A 542 28.29 21.90 -14.84
C GLY A 542 27.06 22.10 -13.98
N PHE A 543 26.05 21.25 -14.21
CA PHE A 543 24.99 20.85 -13.28
C PHE A 543 24.35 21.96 -12.45
N ALA A 544 23.37 22.64 -13.05
CA ALA A 544 22.42 23.48 -12.33
C ALA A 544 21.03 23.33 -12.93
N ASN A 545 20.21 22.47 -12.30
CA ASN A 545 18.78 22.66 -12.02
C ASN A 545 18.05 21.32 -11.96
N MET A 546 17.79 20.83 -10.76
CA MET A 546 16.51 20.20 -10.43
C MET A 546 16.37 20.14 -8.91
N THR A 547 15.54 21.01 -8.36
CA THR A 547 15.03 20.94 -7.00
C THR A 547 13.78 20.07 -6.99
N VAL A 548 13.69 19.17 -6.02
CA VAL A 548 12.42 18.56 -5.66
C VAL A 548 11.77 19.51 -4.65
N ASP A 549 10.87 20.34 -5.16
CA ASP A 549 10.27 21.44 -4.40
C ASP A 549 9.40 20.94 -3.22
N SER A 550 8.91 21.89 -2.41
CA SER A 550 7.92 21.68 -1.33
C SER A 550 6.70 20.83 -1.72
N THR A 551 6.44 20.63 -3.02
CA THR A 551 5.47 19.70 -3.61
C THR A 551 5.72 18.23 -3.30
N PHE A 552 6.96 17.80 -3.03
CA PHE A 552 7.25 16.40 -2.71
C PHE A 552 6.98 16.10 -1.24
N SER A 553 7.50 16.95 -0.35
CA SER A 553 7.04 16.98 1.04
C SER A 553 5.53 17.15 1.07
N GLY A 554 4.94 17.98 0.19
CA GLY A 554 3.51 18.22 -0.01
C GLY A 554 2.74 17.13 -0.77
N LEU A 555 3.40 16.12 -1.34
CA LEU A 555 2.76 14.91 -1.87
C LEU A 555 2.74 13.86 -0.77
N PHE A 556 3.84 13.67 -0.03
CA PHE A 556 3.84 12.85 1.19
C PHE A 556 3.06 13.47 2.36
N TRP A 557 3.00 14.80 2.44
CA TRP A 557 2.06 15.62 3.23
C TRP A 557 0.72 15.69 2.57
N GLY A 558 0.57 15.81 1.27
CA GLY A 558 -0.73 15.61 0.62
C GLY A 558 -1.31 14.25 0.99
N PHE A 559 -0.47 13.21 1.05
CA PHE A 559 -0.79 11.85 1.50
C PHE A 559 -0.95 11.71 3.02
N ALA A 560 -0.60 12.70 3.84
CA ALA A 560 -0.78 12.67 5.30
C ALA A 560 -1.78 13.73 5.84
N GLU A 561 -1.80 14.91 5.25
CA GLU A 561 -2.63 16.10 5.45
C GLU A 561 -3.95 16.07 4.66
N SER A 562 -4.06 15.46 3.46
CA SER A 562 -5.41 15.20 2.90
C SER A 562 -6.22 14.18 3.71
N TRP A 563 -5.55 13.58 4.70
CA TRP A 563 -6.11 12.65 5.67
C TRP A 563 -6.29 13.26 7.07
N VAL A 564 -6.05 14.57 7.21
CA VAL A 564 -6.29 15.39 8.42
C VAL A 564 -7.03 16.71 8.09
N GLY A 565 -7.02 17.17 6.84
CA GLY A 565 -7.48 18.49 6.44
C GLY A 565 -8.85 18.50 5.77
N TRP A 566 -9.90 18.51 6.58
CA TRP A 566 -11.07 19.39 6.41
C TRP A 566 -11.59 19.76 7.80
N VAL A 567 -10.90 20.69 8.47
CA VAL A 567 -11.54 21.62 9.41
C VAL A 567 -11.73 22.93 8.66
N SER A 568 -12.94 23.08 8.12
CA SER A 568 -13.62 24.35 7.89
C SER A 568 -15.07 24.07 7.58
#